data_AF-A0A957S9T7-F1
#
_entry.id   AF-A0A957S9T7-F1
#
_cell.length_a   1.000
_cell.length_b   1.000
_cell.length_c   1.000
_cell.angle_alpha   90.00
_cell.angle_beta   90.00
_cell.angle_gamma   90.00
#
_symmetry.space_group_name_H-M   'P 1'
#
loop_
_entity.id
_entity.type
_entity.pdbx_description
1 polymer ?
#
loop_
_entity_poly.entity_id
_entity_poly.type
_entity_poly.pdbx_seq_one_letter_code
_entity_poly.pdbx_strand_id
1 'polypeptide(L)' 'LIIHPASTTHSQLTEAEMTTAGVSPDFIRLSIGLEDIEDILWDLEQALSAATA' A
#
# COMPACT_ATOMS: atom_id res chain seq x y z
N LEU A 1 3.57 -1.34 9.12
CA LEU A 1 2.49 -0.37 8.78
C LEU A 1 2.27 -0.38 7.27
N ILE A 2 1.02 -0.42 6.81
CA ILE A 2 0.65 -0.37 5.38
C ILE A 2 -0.43 0.70 5.16
N ILE A 3 -0.36 1.45 4.06
CA ILE A 3 -1.37 2.45 3.68
C ILE A 3 -1.62 2.45 2.17
N HIS A 4 -2.79 2.95 1.78
CA HIS A 4 -3.14 3.32 0.41
C HIS A 4 -3.08 4.86 0.28
N PRO A 5 -1.99 5.45 -0.24
CA PRO A 5 -1.79 6.89 -0.20
C PRO A 5 -2.89 7.69 -0.88
N ALA A 6 -3.45 7.21 -2.01
CA ALA A 6 -4.50 7.91 -2.73
C ALA A 6 -5.78 8.11 -1.90
N SER A 7 -6.16 7.17 -1.03
CA SER A 7 -7.32 7.33 -0.13
C SER A 7 -6.96 7.80 1.28
N THR A 8 -5.68 8.07 1.56
CA THR A 8 -5.24 8.46 2.90
C THR A 8 -4.37 9.72 2.84
N THR A 9 -3.05 9.58 2.90
CA THR A 9 -2.08 10.66 3.04
C THR A 9 -2.07 11.66 1.87
N HIS A 10 -2.49 11.25 0.67
CA HIS A 10 -2.52 12.08 -0.52
C HIS A 10 -3.95 12.39 -1.00
N SER A 11 -4.97 12.03 -0.22
CA SER A 11 -6.40 12.15 -0.61
C SER A 11 -6.88 13.55 -0.98
N GLN A 12 -6.11 14.59 -0.68
CA GLN A 12 -6.42 15.98 -1.04
C GLN A 12 -5.88 16.38 -2.42
N LEU A 13 -5.00 15.57 -3.03
CA LEU A 13 -4.45 15.84 -4.35
C LEU A 13 -5.43 15.40 -5.45
N THR A 14 -5.36 16.08 -6.59
CA THR A 14 -5.99 15.61 -7.83
C THR A 14 -5.22 14.41 -8.40
N GLU A 15 -5.87 13.63 -9.27
CA GLU A 15 -5.24 12.47 -9.93
C GLU A 15 -3.97 12.86 -10.74
N ALA A 16 -3.99 14.03 -11.38
CA ALA A 16 -2.84 14.55 -12.11
C ALA A 16 -1.66 14.91 -11.20
N GLU A 17 -1.94 15.49 -10.03
CA GLU A 17 -0.92 15.81 -9.01
C GLU A 17 -0.36 14.55 -8.38
N MET A 18 -1.21 13.55 -8.07
CA MET A 18 -0.77 12.24 -7.57
C MET A 18 0.17 11.55 -8.56
N THR A 19 -0.23 11.51 -9.84
CA THR A 19 0.57 10.91 -10.92
C THR A 19 1.93 11.61 -11.04
N THR A 20 1.95 12.94 -10.96
CA THR A 20 3.20 13.73 -11.01
C THR A 20 4.09 13.46 -9.79
N ALA A 21 3.49 13.20 -8.62
CA ALA A 21 4.19 12.81 -7.40
C ALA A 21 4.63 11.33 -7.38
N GLY A 22 4.37 10.56 -8.44
CA GLY A 22 4.71 9.13 -8.53
C GLY A 22 3.77 8.22 -7.74
N VAL A 23 2.57 8.69 -7.42
CA VAL A 23 1.52 7.92 -6.71
C VAL A 23 0.42 7.57 -7.70
N SER A 24 0.33 6.31 -8.11
CA SER A 24 -0.81 5.80 -8.87
C SER A 24 -2.03 5.55 -7.97
N PRO A 25 -3.25 5.50 -8.52
CA PRO A 25 -4.47 5.23 -7.75
C PRO A 25 -4.51 3.86 -7.05
N ASP A 26 -3.66 2.91 -7.45
CA ASP A 26 -3.52 1.56 -6.88
C ASP A 26 -2.24 1.40 -6.04
N PHE A 27 -1.49 2.48 -5.83
CA PHE A 27 -0.21 2.44 -5.13
C PHE A 27 -0.39 2.08 -3.65
N ILE A 28 0.35 1.08 -3.17
CA ILE A 28 0.36 0.67 -1.76
C ILE A 28 1.76 0.90 -1.18
N ARG A 29 1.83 1.55 -0.02
CA ARG A 29 3.09 1.86 0.67
C ARG A 29 3.21 1.04 1.95
N LEU A 30 4.31 0.29 2.05
CA LEU A 30 4.65 -0.51 3.23
C LEU A 30 5.83 0.13 3.97
N SER A 31 5.70 0.28 5.29
CA SER A 31 6.79 0.56 6.22
C SER A 31 7.00 -0.71 7.04
N ILE A 32 8.07 -1.43 6.73
CA ILE A 32 8.43 -2.69 7.38
C ILE A 32 8.96 -2.40 8.79
N GLY A 33 8.43 -3.12 9.78
CA GLY A 33 8.86 -3.01 11.17
C GLY A 33 10.01 -3.97 11.50
N LEU A 34 10.04 -4.43 12.74
CA LEU A 34 11.07 -5.35 13.27
C LEU A 34 10.48 -6.70 13.68
N GLU A 35 9.29 -7.03 13.17
CA GLU A 35 8.61 -8.31 13.38
C GLU A 35 9.37 -9.47 12.73
N ASP A 36 8.97 -10.71 13.03
CA ASP A 36 9.51 -11.89 12.35
C ASP A 36 9.18 -11.83 10.86
N ILE A 37 10.15 -12.19 10.02
CA ILE A 37 9.99 -12.16 8.57
C ILE A 37 8.93 -13.15 8.09
N GLU A 38 8.81 -14.31 8.74
CA GLU A 38 7.84 -15.33 8.35
C GLU A 38 6.40 -14.86 8.59
N ASP A 39 6.17 -14.14 9.68
CA ASP A 39 4.86 -13.56 9.99
C ASP A 39 4.48 -12.47 8.97
N ILE A 40 5.45 -11.63 8.57
CA ILE A 40 5.22 -10.59 7.54
C ILE A 40 4.89 -11.23 6.20
N LEU A 41 5.60 -12.28 5.80
CA LEU A 41 5.34 -12.99 4.54
C LEU A 41 3.96 -13.66 4.56
N TRP A 42 3.61 -14.32 5.66
CA TRP A 42 2.33 -14.99 5.82
C TRP A 42 1.14 -13.99 5.76
N ASP A 43 1.29 -12.81 6.35
CA ASP A 43 0.25 -11.77 6.30
C ASP A 43 0.06 -11.24 4.86
N LEU A 44 1.15 -10.97 4.16
CA LEU A 44 1.11 -10.51 2.77
C LEU A 44 0.56 -11.56 1.80
N GLU A 45 0.91 -12.84 1.99
CA GLU A 45 0.40 -13.93 1.14
C GLU A 45 -1.12 -14.07 1.24
N GLN A 46 -1.66 -14.01 2.46
CA GLN A 46 -3.11 -14.05 2.67
C GLN A 46 -3.82 -12.84 2.07
N ALA A 47 -3.28 -11.64 2.28
CA ALA A 47 -3.86 -10.41 1.75
C ALA A 47 -3.89 -10.41 0.20
N LEU A 48 -2.80 -10.82 -0.45
CA LEU A 48 -2.73 -10.93 -1.91
C LEU A 48 -3.63 -12.02 -2.45
N SER A 49 -3.71 -13.17 -1.77
CA SER A 49 -4.63 -14.25 -2.16
C SER A 49 -6.08 -13.80 -2.09
N ALA A 50 -6.48 -13.08 -1.03
CA ALA A 50 -7.83 -12.56 -0.89
C ALA A 50 -8.16 -11.45 -1.90
N ALA A 51 -7.17 -10.65 -2.31
CA ALA A 51 -7.37 -9.58 -3.29
C ALA A 51 -7.45 -10.06 -4.75
N THR A 52 -6.95 -11.26 -5.03
CA THR A 52 -6.88 -11.84 -6.38
C THR A 52 -7.85 -13.01 -6.63
N ALA A 53 -8.59 -13.42 -5.59
CA ALA A 53 -9.64 -14.43 -5.65
C ALA A 53 -10.94 -13.87 -6.25
#